data_AF-A0A8S0H152-F1
#
_entry.id   AF-A0A8S0H152-F1
#
_cell.length_a   1.000
_cell.length_b   1.000
_cell.length_c   1.000
_cell.angle_alpha   90.00
_cell.angle_beta   90.00
_cell.angle_gamma   90.00
#
_symmetry.space_group_name_H-M   'P 1'
#
loop_
_entity.id
_entity.type
_entity.pdbx_description
1 polymer ?
#
loop_
_entity_poly.entity_id
_entity_poly.type
_entity_poly.pdbx_seq_one_letter_code
_entity_poly.pdbx_strand_id
1 'polypeptide(L)' 'MATSGLYDEAGNFAYRVGLPGKSGVGGGIVAVVPGQFTVCVWSPELNSAGNSLVGMAALELLSQRIGWSVF' A
#
# COMPACT_ATOMS: atom_id res chain seq x y z
N MET A 1 -1.98 11.09 -0.20
CA MET A 1 -1.77 9.64 0.01
C MET A 1 -2.78 8.82 -0.78
N ALA A 2 -4.08 8.95 -0.54
CA ALA A 2 -5.08 8.11 -1.22
C ALA A 2 -5.11 8.23 -2.77
N THR A 3 -4.91 9.43 -3.33
CA THR A 3 -5.06 9.67 -4.78
C THR A 3 -3.76 9.79 -5.57
N SER A 4 -2.61 9.87 -4.89
CA SER A 4 -1.30 10.15 -5.52
C SER A 4 -0.12 9.49 -4.79
N GLY A 5 -0.39 8.55 -3.88
CA GLY A 5 0.62 8.02 -2.98
C GLY A 5 1.60 7.01 -3.60
N LEU A 6 1.16 6.30 -4.64
CA LEU A 6 1.86 5.13 -5.20
C LEU A 6 2.12 5.26 -6.71
N TYR A 7 2.61 6.42 -7.14
CA TYR A 7 2.86 6.73 -8.56
C TYR A 7 1.58 6.49 -9.39
N ASP A 8 1.73 5.88 -10.56
CA ASP A 8 0.64 5.57 -11.49
C ASP A 8 -0.31 4.48 -10.97
N GLU A 9 0.00 3.83 -9.84
CA GLU A 9 -0.81 2.78 -9.23
C GLU A 9 -1.61 3.23 -7.99
N ALA A 10 -1.73 4.53 -7.72
CA ALA A 10 -2.52 5.02 -6.60
C ALA A 10 -3.98 4.48 -6.60
N GLY A 11 -4.61 4.40 -7.78
CA GLY A 11 -5.95 3.82 -7.94
C GLY A 11 -5.99 2.31 -7.73
N ASN A 12 -5.00 1.56 -8.24
CA ASN A 12 -4.90 0.12 -8.04
C ASN A 12 -4.70 -0.24 -6.56
N PHE A 13 -3.88 0.54 -5.86
CA PHE A 13 -3.68 0.40 -4.42
C PHE A 13 -4.97 0.69 -3.63
N ALA A 14 -5.68 1.75 -3.98
CA ALA A 14 -6.97 2.06 -3.37
C ALA A 14 -7.98 0.92 -3.59
N TYR A 15 -8.02 0.32 -4.79
CA TYR A 15 -8.95 -0.78 -5.09
C TYR A 15 -8.59 -2.09 -4.38
N ARG A 16 -7.31 -2.48 -4.38
CA ARG A 16 -6.87 -3.79 -3.83
C ARG A 16 -6.62 -3.77 -2.33
N VAL A 17 -6.03 -2.70 -1.83
CA VAL A 17 -5.62 -2.56 -0.42
C VAL A 17 -6.66 -1.77 0.36
N GLY A 18 -7.31 -0.78 -0.25
CA GLY A 18 -8.37 -0.05 0.43
C GLY A 18 -7.89 0.97 1.45
N LEU A 19 -6.60 1.34 1.47
CA LEU A 19 -6.00 2.19 2.49
C LEU A 19 -5.27 3.42 1.89
N PRO A 20 -5.22 4.57 2.59
CA PRO A 20 -4.29 5.64 2.24
C PRO A 20 -2.84 5.19 2.41
N GLY A 21 -2.01 5.35 1.37
CA GLY A 21 -0.58 4.99 1.47
C GLY A 21 0.37 5.93 0.74
N LYS A 22 1.68 5.68 0.92
CA LYS A 22 2.79 6.29 0.18
C LYS A 22 3.89 5.25 -0.02
N SER A 23 4.41 5.14 -1.25
CA SER A 23 5.57 4.31 -1.58
C SER A 23 6.83 5.12 -1.84
N GLY A 24 7.99 4.46 -1.88
CA GLY A 24 9.23 5.02 -2.41
C GLY A 24 10.11 3.94 -3.05
N VAL A 25 10.94 4.34 -4.03
CA VAL A 25 11.82 3.44 -4.82
C VAL A 25 12.85 2.67 -3.99
N GLY A 26 13.07 3.04 -2.71
CA GLY A 26 13.83 2.22 -1.76
C GLY A 26 13.11 0.95 -1.31
N GLY A 27 11.90 0.67 -1.83
CA GLY A 27 11.11 -0.53 -1.53
C GLY A 27 10.18 -0.40 -0.33
N GLY A 28 10.08 0.79 0.26
CA GLY A 28 9.20 1.05 1.41
C GLY A 28 7.79 1.46 0.98
N ILE A 29 6.78 0.97 1.70
CA ILE A 29 5.40 1.46 1.60
C ILE A 29 4.84 1.67 3.01
N VAL A 30 4.32 2.86 3.26
CA VAL A 30 3.56 3.19 4.47
C VAL A 30 2.09 3.26 4.12
N ALA A 31 1.24 2.57 4.88
CA ALA A 31 -0.21 2.66 4.78
C ALA A 31 -0.82 3.01 6.14
N VAL A 32 -1.81 3.90 6.11
CA VAL A 32 -2.51 4.38 7.30
C VAL A 32 -3.84 3.69 7.38
N VAL A 33 -4.17 3.21 8.57
CA VAL A 33 -5.45 2.60 8.86
C VAL A 33 -6.20 3.51 9.83
N PRO A 34 -7.18 4.30 9.35
CA PRO A 34 -7.67 5.48 10.06
C PRO A 34 -8.22 5.19 11.47
N GLY A 35 -7.68 5.87 12.49
CA GLY A 35 -8.17 5.74 13.86
C GLY A 35 -7.76 4.46 14.59
N GLN A 36 -6.89 3.62 14.01
CA GLN A 36 -6.33 2.47 14.74
C GLN A 36 -4.80 2.45 14.71
N PHE A 37 -4.16 2.32 13.53
CA PHE A 37 -2.71 2.18 13.44
C PHE A 37 -2.15 2.56 12.06
N THR A 38 -0.83 2.56 11.95
CA THR A 38 -0.08 2.71 10.69
C THR A 38 0.76 1.46 10.49
N VAL A 39 0.83 0.96 9.26
CA VAL A 39 1.66 -0.18 8.87
C VAL A 39 2.74 0.27 7.88
N CYS A 40 3.94 -0.27 8.02
CA CYS A 40 5.03 -0.10 7.08
C CYS A 40 5.51 -1.47 6.61
N VAL A 41 5.69 -1.62 5.30
CA VAL A 41 6.31 -2.79 4.68
C VAL A 41 7.54 -2.35 3.90
N TRP A 42 8.52 -3.24 3.80
CA TRP A 42 9.72 -2.99 3.03
C TRP A 42 10.18 -4.26 2.32
N SER A 43 10.42 -4.13 1.01
CA SER A 43 11.17 -5.09 0.21
C SER A 43 11.74 -4.39 -1.01
N PRO A 44 13.03 -4.60 -1.34
CA PRO A 44 13.73 -3.85 -2.38
C PRO A 44 13.28 -4.19 -3.81
N GLU A 45 12.66 -5.35 -4.04
CA GLU A 45 12.16 -5.73 -5.36
C GLU A 45 10.94 -4.89 -5.74
N LEU A 46 11.02 -4.19 -6.87
CA LEU A 46 9.98 -3.29 -7.36
C LEU A 46 9.23 -3.91 -8.54
N ASN A 47 7.93 -3.61 -8.64
CA ASN A 47 7.15 -3.87 -9.84
C ASN A 47 7.45 -2.84 -10.95
N SER A 48 6.81 -2.99 -12.11
CA SER A 48 7.00 -2.09 -13.26
C SER A 48 6.63 -0.62 -12.98
N ALA A 49 5.83 -0.34 -11.96
CA ALA A 49 5.43 1.01 -11.55
C ALA A 49 6.33 1.60 -10.44
N GLY A 50 7.38 0.89 -10.02
CA GLY A 50 8.32 1.36 -8.99
C GLY A 50 7.83 1.19 -7.55
N ASN A 51 6.78 0.40 -7.33
CA ASN A 51 6.29 0.04 -5.99
C ASN A 51 6.83 -1.32 -5.56
N SER A 52 7.03 -1.53 -4.25
CA SER A 52 7.52 -2.82 -3.73
C SER A 52 6.57 -3.97 -4.08
N LEU A 53 7.05 -4.97 -4.82
CA LEU A 53 6.23 -6.06 -5.36
C LEU A 53 5.55 -6.86 -4.24
N VAL A 54 6.37 -7.41 -3.33
CA VAL A 54 5.86 -8.21 -2.20
C VAL A 54 5.29 -7.32 -1.09
N GLY A 55 5.72 -6.06 -0.98
CA GLY A 55 5.14 -5.10 -0.05
C GLY A 55 3.67 -4.80 -0.35
N MET A 56 3.34 -4.60 -1.63
CA MET A 56 1.97 -4.43 -2.10
C MET A 56 1.11 -5.66 -1.76
N ALA A 57 1.61 -6.86 -2.07
CA ALA A 57 0.89 -8.11 -1.78
C ALA A 57 0.66 -8.33 -0.28
N ALA A 58 1.64 -7.99 0.56
CA ALA A 58 1.51 -8.09 2.00
C ALA A 58 0.43 -7.15 2.56
N LEU A 59 0.34 -5.92 2.04
CA LEU A 59 -0.67 -4.95 2.46
C LEU A 59 -2.09 -5.35 2.02
N GLU A 60 -2.24 -5.92 0.82
CA GLU A 60 -3.51 -6.49 0.36
C GLU A 60 -3.99 -7.64 1.25
N LEU A 61 -3.10 -8.60 1.54
CA LEU A 61 -3.40 -9.72 2.44
C LEU A 61 -3.73 -9.25 3.86
N LEU A 62 -2.99 -8.27 4.38
CA LEU A 62 -3.26 -7.69 5.68
C LEU A 62 -4.66 -7.06 5.72
N SER A 63 -4.97 -6.18 4.76
CA SER A 63 -6.26 -5.50 4.62
C SER A 63 -7.43 -6.48 4.61
N GLN A 64 -7.33 -7.55 3.81
CA GLN A 64 -8.33 -8.63 3.77
C GLN A 64 -8.48 -9.34 5.11
N ARG A 65 -7.37 -9.59 5.81
CA ARG A 65 -7.37 -10.34 7.08
C ARG A 65 -7.92 -9.54 8.26
N ILE A 66 -7.69 -8.22 8.27
CA ILE A 66 -8.23 -7.33 9.30
C ILE A 66 -9.63 -6.79 8.94
N GLY A 67 -10.13 -7.13 7.75
CA GLY A 67 -11.46 -6.75 7.27
C GLY A 67 -11.61 -5.25 7.07
N TRP A 68 -10.55 -4.58 6.61
CA TRP A 68 -10.49 -3.13 6.69
C TRP A 68 -10.09 -2.49 5.36
N SER A 69 -11.09 -1.88 4.73
CA SER A 69 -11.00 -1.03 3.56
C SER A 69 -11.80 0.23 3.84
N VAL A 70 -11.28 1.40 3.48
CA VAL A 70 -12.06 2.66 3.50
C VAL A 70 -12.92 2.84 2.23
N PHE A 71 -12.90 1.86 1.33
CA PHE A 71 -13.69 1.78 0.09
C PHE A 71 -14.53 0.51 0.03
#